data_AF-A0A955C5Q7-F1
#
_entry.id   AF-A0A955C5Q7-F1
#
_cell.length_a   1.000
_cell.length_b   1.000
_cell.length_c   1.000
_cell.angle_alpha   90.00
_cell.angle_beta   90.00
_cell.angle_gamma   90.00
#
_symmetry.space_group_name_H-M   'P 1'
#
loop_
_entity.id
_entity.type
_entity.pdbx_description
1 polymer ?
#
loop_
_entity_poly.entity_id
_entity_poly.type
_entity_poly.pdbx_seq_one_letter_code
_entity_poly.pdbx_strand_id
1 'polypeptide(L)'
;MDSGSTDIGAFREALSTATTSMGLTLAPAQLELMARHFEMVLETNLQFNLTRITDPLAAATKLYADSLAPAAWADEGDLVVKSVLDIGTGAGFPSVPLAIARPAWRVSAIDSTGKKSRFVQQCATELGIENLKGKQVRAGEASFRQRFDMVTAKAVGTLQNCIQIAQWHVNVGGHLIVFKARGLSDAEQKQGVIEAENHRFQLVDVCDYGIPAGDEVLEHCLIVYQKVGR
;
A
#
# COMPACT_ATOMS: atom_id res chain seq x y z
N MET A 1 -25.49 -21.01 12.04
CA MET A 1 -26.25 -19.98 11.31
C MET A 1 -25.34 -18.76 11.21
N ASP A 2 -24.79 -18.56 10.01
CA ASP A 2 -24.52 -17.28 9.35
C ASP A 2 -23.72 -16.13 10.03
N SER A 3 -22.86 -16.39 11.00
CA SER A 3 -21.99 -15.33 11.55
C SER A 3 -21.00 -14.76 10.52
N GLY A 4 -20.43 -15.59 9.65
CA GLY A 4 -19.44 -15.15 8.64
C GLY A 4 -20.01 -14.24 7.54
N SER A 5 -21.29 -14.41 7.18
CA SER A 5 -22.01 -13.57 6.21
C SER A 5 -22.22 -12.14 6.72
N THR A 6 -22.50 -12.01 8.02
CA THR A 6 -22.75 -10.71 8.67
C THR A 6 -21.45 -9.91 8.86
N ASP A 7 -20.36 -10.60 9.20
CA ASP A 7 -19.03 -9.99 9.44
C ASP A 7 -18.41 -9.39 8.16
N ILE A 8 -18.60 -10.04 7.01
CA ILE A 8 -18.14 -9.53 5.71
C ILE A 8 -19.04 -8.42 5.16
N GLY A 9 -20.33 -8.44 5.48
CA GLY A 9 -21.23 -7.31 5.22
C GLY A 9 -20.72 -6.03 5.89
N ALA A 10 -20.42 -6.12 7.19
CA ALA A 10 -19.89 -5.01 7.98
C ALA A 10 -18.54 -4.49 7.47
N PHE A 11 -17.65 -5.40 7.03
CA PHE A 11 -16.38 -5.02 6.38
C PHE A 11 -16.61 -4.10 5.17
N ARG A 12 -17.49 -4.50 4.25
CA ARG A 12 -17.73 -3.74 3.00
C ARG A 12 -18.31 -2.36 3.28
N GLU A 13 -19.25 -2.27 4.20
CA GLU A 13 -19.87 -0.99 4.59
C GLU A 13 -18.86 -0.04 5.26
N ALA A 14 -18.08 -0.55 6.21
CA ALA A 14 -17.03 0.21 6.86
C ALA A 14 -15.97 0.71 5.86
N LEU A 15 -15.55 -0.16 4.94
CA LEU A 15 -14.58 0.18 3.90
C LEU A 15 -15.13 1.24 2.93
N SER A 16 -16.37 1.10 2.49
CA SER A 16 -17.03 2.09 1.62
C SER A 16 -17.11 3.46 2.31
N THR A 17 -17.47 3.48 3.60
CA THR A 17 -17.56 4.72 4.39
C THR A 17 -16.19 5.37 4.55
N ALA A 18 -15.18 4.58 4.96
CA ALA A 18 -13.82 5.06 5.14
C ALA A 18 -13.22 5.63 3.86
N THR A 19 -13.32 4.91 2.74
CA THR A 19 -12.79 5.38 1.45
C THR A 19 -13.50 6.62 0.94
N THR A 20 -14.82 6.71 1.11
CA THR A 20 -15.58 7.93 0.74
C THR A 20 -15.09 9.15 1.50
N SER A 21 -14.77 9.00 2.79
CA SER A 21 -14.21 10.10 3.60
C SER A 21 -12.81 10.55 3.13
N MET A 22 -12.09 9.68 2.42
CA MET A 22 -10.79 9.95 1.80
C MET A 22 -10.92 10.48 0.36
N GLY A 23 -12.14 10.77 -0.11
CA GLY A 23 -12.38 11.21 -1.50
C GLY A 23 -12.36 10.08 -2.53
N LEU A 24 -12.42 8.82 -2.11
CA LEU A 24 -12.41 7.65 -2.99
C LEU A 24 -13.74 6.91 -2.97
N THR A 25 -14.35 6.73 -4.13
CA THR A 25 -15.54 5.87 -4.29
C THR A 25 -15.16 4.55 -4.94
N LEU A 26 -15.41 3.44 -4.24
CA LEU A 26 -15.20 2.10 -4.76
C LEU A 26 -16.49 1.53 -5.35
N ALA A 27 -16.38 0.85 -6.49
CA ALA A 27 -17.49 0.11 -7.06
C ALA A 27 -17.84 -1.13 -6.21
N PRO A 28 -19.09 -1.61 -6.22
CA PRO A 28 -19.49 -2.80 -5.46
C PRO A 28 -18.61 -4.04 -5.73
N ALA A 29 -18.20 -4.24 -6.98
CA ALA A 29 -17.30 -5.34 -7.35
C ALA A 29 -15.89 -5.19 -6.74
N GLN A 30 -15.40 -3.97 -6.54
CA GLN A 30 -14.10 -3.72 -5.89
C GLN A 30 -14.19 -4.00 -4.39
N LEU A 31 -15.28 -3.59 -3.73
CA LEU A 31 -15.55 -3.92 -2.33
C LEU A 31 -15.63 -5.44 -2.14
N GLU A 32 -16.26 -6.16 -3.06
CA GLU A 32 -16.34 -7.62 -3.03
C GLU A 32 -14.97 -8.29 -3.19
N LEU A 33 -14.14 -7.82 -4.12
CA LEU A 33 -12.79 -8.35 -4.29
C LEU A 33 -11.93 -8.11 -3.04
N MET A 34 -12.07 -6.95 -2.38
CA MET A 34 -11.37 -6.67 -1.13
C MET A 34 -11.87 -7.52 0.04
N ALA A 35 -13.17 -7.81 0.11
CA ALA A 35 -13.73 -8.74 1.08
C ALA A 35 -13.18 -10.16 0.89
N ARG A 36 -13.17 -10.67 -0.35
CA ARG A 36 -12.59 -11.98 -0.67
C ARG A 36 -11.09 -12.05 -0.40
N HIS A 37 -10.35 -10.97 -0.68
CA HIS A 37 -8.94 -10.87 -0.27
C HIS A 37 -8.78 -10.98 1.24
N PHE A 38 -9.68 -10.36 2.02
CA PHE A 38 -9.62 -10.43 3.48
C PHE A 38 -9.87 -11.84 3.99
N GLU A 39 -10.83 -12.57 3.42
CA GLU A 39 -11.07 -13.98 3.73
C GLU A 39 -9.82 -14.84 3.47
N MET A 40 -9.16 -14.65 2.32
CA MET A 40 -7.90 -15.34 2.00
C MET A 40 -6.77 -14.98 2.99
N VAL A 41 -6.70 -13.72 3.42
CA VAL A 41 -5.76 -13.28 4.45
C VAL A 41 -6.04 -14.01 5.76
N LEU A 42 -7.30 -14.06 6.22
CA LEU A 42 -7.68 -14.74 7.47
C LEU A 42 -7.33 -16.23 7.43
N GLU A 43 -7.68 -16.93 6.34
CA GLU A 43 -7.38 -18.35 6.16
C GLU A 43 -5.86 -18.60 6.20
N THR A 44 -5.10 -17.83 5.44
CA THR A 44 -3.64 -17.98 5.37
C THR A 44 -2.96 -17.56 6.69
N ASN A 45 -3.57 -16.63 7.43
CA ASN A 45 -3.03 -16.14 8.71
C ASN A 45 -2.91 -17.27 9.75
N LEU A 46 -3.82 -18.25 9.73
CA LEU A 46 -3.83 -19.41 10.63
C LEU A 46 -2.53 -20.21 10.59
N GLN A 47 -1.86 -20.23 9.42
CA GLN A 47 -0.62 -20.99 9.23
C GLN A 47 0.62 -20.10 9.28
N PHE A 48 0.52 -18.84 8.87
CA PHE A 48 1.70 -18.03 8.56
C PHE A 48 1.84 -16.71 9.33
N ASN A 49 0.87 -16.33 10.18
CA ASN A 49 0.86 -15.07 10.93
C ASN A 49 1.18 -13.86 10.03
N LEU A 50 0.45 -13.75 8.91
CA LEU A 50 0.55 -12.66 7.94
C LEU A 50 0.24 -11.28 8.54
N THR A 51 -0.73 -11.21 9.46
CA THR A 51 -1.19 -9.98 10.10
C THR A 51 -1.67 -10.24 11.53
N ARG A 52 -1.64 -9.20 12.37
CA ARG A 52 -2.25 -9.21 13.71
C ARG A 52 -3.71 -8.76 13.71
N ILE A 53 -4.20 -8.24 12.57
CA ILE A 53 -5.56 -7.69 12.45
C ILE A 53 -6.44 -8.74 11.79
N THR A 54 -7.38 -9.29 12.56
CA THR A 54 -8.37 -10.28 12.10
C THR A 54 -9.81 -9.81 12.26
N ASP A 55 -10.03 -8.67 12.91
CA ASP A 55 -11.35 -8.05 13.04
C ASP A 55 -11.74 -7.36 11.72
N PRO A 56 -12.96 -7.58 11.18
CA PRO A 56 -13.38 -7.02 9.90
C PRO A 56 -13.40 -5.48 9.86
N LEU A 57 -13.89 -4.81 10.90
CA LEU A 57 -13.97 -3.34 10.93
C LEU A 57 -12.58 -2.71 11.01
N ALA A 58 -11.70 -3.30 11.83
CA ALA A 58 -10.31 -2.91 11.92
C ALA A 58 -9.57 -3.18 10.60
N ALA A 59 -9.84 -4.29 9.91
CA ALA A 59 -9.23 -4.58 8.63
C ALA A 59 -9.66 -3.56 7.57
N ALA A 60 -10.96 -3.28 7.45
CA ALA A 60 -11.52 -2.32 6.51
C ALA A 60 -10.79 -0.97 6.58
N THR A 61 -10.49 -0.50 7.78
CA THR A 61 -9.87 0.82 8.00
C THR A 61 -8.34 0.77 8.01
N LYS A 62 -7.74 -0.06 8.87
CA LYS A 62 -6.28 -0.10 9.12
C LYS A 62 -5.48 -0.81 8.02
N LEU A 63 -6.12 -1.72 7.28
CA LEU A 63 -5.47 -2.46 6.20
C LEU A 63 -5.90 -1.95 4.84
N TYR A 64 -7.20 -1.86 4.57
CA TYR A 64 -7.71 -1.57 3.21
C TYR A 64 -7.79 -0.08 2.90
N ALA A 65 -8.59 0.69 3.65
CA ALA A 65 -8.74 2.12 3.41
C ALA A 65 -7.38 2.83 3.49
N ASP A 66 -6.59 2.54 4.54
CA ASP A 66 -5.24 3.08 4.66
C ASP A 66 -4.35 2.77 3.45
N SER A 67 -4.42 1.55 2.90
CA SER A 67 -3.65 1.18 1.71
C SER A 67 -4.04 1.94 0.45
N LEU A 68 -5.20 2.58 0.42
CA LEU A 68 -5.69 3.36 -0.71
C LEU A 68 -5.31 4.84 -0.63
N ALA A 69 -4.71 5.31 0.46
CA ALA A 69 -4.24 6.70 0.58
C ALA A 69 -3.36 7.17 -0.60
N PRO A 70 -2.44 6.36 -1.16
CA PRO A 70 -1.68 6.77 -2.35
C PRO A 70 -2.53 6.99 -3.60
N ALA A 71 -3.66 6.29 -3.73
CA ALA A 71 -4.59 6.48 -4.82
C ALA A 71 -5.41 7.76 -4.64
N ALA A 72 -5.85 8.06 -3.41
CA ALA A 72 -6.51 9.32 -3.09
C ALA A 72 -5.60 10.52 -3.39
N TRP A 73 -4.36 10.46 -2.91
CA TRP A 73 -3.35 11.48 -3.16
C TRP A 73 -3.05 11.67 -4.65
N ALA A 74 -2.97 10.58 -5.42
CA ALA A 74 -2.73 10.66 -6.86
C ALA A 74 -3.92 11.26 -7.63
N ASP A 75 -5.15 10.94 -7.24
CA ASP A 75 -6.36 11.53 -7.82
C ASP A 75 -6.45 13.04 -7.51
N GLU A 76 -6.19 13.44 -6.26
CA GLU A 76 -6.20 14.85 -5.85
C GLU A 76 -5.16 15.69 -6.61
N GLY A 77 -4.00 15.11 -6.88
CA GLY A 77 -2.93 15.73 -7.66
C GLY A 77 -3.06 15.59 -9.18
N ASP A 78 -4.16 15.03 -9.70
CA ASP A 78 -4.37 14.73 -11.12
C ASP A 78 -3.19 13.94 -11.77
N LEU A 79 -2.59 13.02 -11.01
CA LEU A 79 -1.39 12.30 -11.44
C LEU A 79 -1.70 11.13 -12.37
N VAL A 80 -1.00 11.10 -13.50
CA VAL A 80 -1.05 9.95 -14.43
C VAL A 80 -0.06 8.87 -13.97
N VAL A 81 -0.58 7.84 -13.31
CA VAL A 81 0.19 6.68 -12.84
C VAL A 81 -0.08 5.46 -13.72
N LYS A 82 0.96 4.85 -14.32
CA LYS A 82 0.81 3.63 -15.14
C LYS A 82 1.41 2.40 -14.49
N SER A 83 2.45 2.57 -13.68
CA SER A 83 3.13 1.47 -13.02
C SER A 83 3.44 1.78 -11.56
N VAL A 84 3.15 0.82 -10.69
CA VAL A 84 3.35 0.91 -9.25
C VAL A 84 4.23 -0.25 -8.80
N LEU A 85 5.19 0.03 -7.92
CA LEU A 85 5.91 -0.98 -7.16
C LEU A 85 5.59 -0.84 -5.67
N ASP A 86 5.18 -1.93 -5.05
CA ASP A 86 5.06 -2.03 -3.60
C ASP A 86 6.23 -2.80 -3.01
N ILE A 87 7.03 -2.12 -2.18
CA ILE A 87 8.20 -2.68 -1.52
C ILE A 87 7.77 -3.22 -0.15
N GLY A 88 8.10 -4.49 0.13
CA GLY A 88 7.79 -5.11 1.42
C GLY A 88 6.30 -5.39 1.60
N THR A 89 5.66 -5.85 0.53
CA THR A 89 4.19 -5.92 0.41
C THR A 89 3.49 -6.77 1.48
N GLY A 90 4.20 -7.66 2.20
CA GLY A 90 3.59 -8.37 3.31
C GLY A 90 2.46 -9.29 2.86
N ALA A 91 1.27 -9.08 3.43
CA ALA A 91 0.04 -9.76 3.05
C ALA A 91 -0.66 -9.12 1.82
N GLY A 92 0.06 -8.31 1.04
CA GLY A 92 -0.47 -7.59 -0.11
C GLY A 92 -0.95 -6.18 0.19
N PHE A 93 -0.41 -5.54 1.23
CA PHE A 93 -0.80 -4.17 1.61
C PHE A 93 0.39 -3.22 1.41
N PRO A 94 0.28 -2.19 0.54
CA PRO A 94 -0.91 -1.73 -0.20
C PRO A 94 -1.17 -2.37 -1.57
N SER A 95 -0.32 -3.27 -2.08
CA SER A 95 -0.41 -3.71 -3.49
C SER A 95 -1.75 -4.28 -3.98
N VAL A 96 -2.40 -5.14 -3.20
CA VAL A 96 -3.67 -5.78 -3.59
C VAL A 96 -4.82 -4.75 -3.58
N PRO A 97 -5.04 -3.95 -2.52
CA PRO A 97 -6.03 -2.88 -2.56
C PRO A 97 -5.83 -1.91 -3.73
N LEU A 98 -4.59 -1.48 -4.00
CA LEU A 98 -4.29 -0.59 -5.11
C LEU A 98 -4.63 -1.20 -6.47
N ALA A 99 -4.28 -2.47 -6.69
CA ALA A 99 -4.58 -3.16 -7.94
C ALA A 99 -6.09 -3.29 -8.19
N ILE A 100 -6.87 -3.56 -7.14
CA ILE A 100 -8.33 -3.64 -7.20
C ILE A 100 -8.95 -2.25 -7.46
N ALA A 101 -8.52 -1.23 -6.71
CA ALA A 101 -9.06 0.13 -6.81
C ALA A 101 -8.70 0.85 -8.11
N ARG A 102 -7.57 0.47 -8.73
CA ARG A 102 -7.06 1.06 -9.98
C ARG A 102 -6.70 -0.01 -11.00
N PRO A 103 -7.69 -0.60 -11.71
CA PRO A 103 -7.46 -1.63 -12.72
C PRO A 103 -6.51 -1.21 -13.86
N ALA A 104 -6.40 0.10 -14.12
CA ALA A 104 -5.49 0.66 -15.12
C ALA A 104 -4.01 0.69 -14.68
N TRP A 105 -3.72 0.55 -13.38
CA TRP A 105 -2.37 0.57 -12.85
C TRP A 105 -1.75 -0.81 -12.93
N ARG A 106 -0.52 -0.92 -13.47
CA ARG A 106 0.25 -2.17 -13.41
C ARG A 106 1.01 -2.23 -12.09
N VAL A 107 0.55 -3.07 -11.18
CA VAL A 107 1.08 -3.19 -9.83
C VAL A 107 2.05 -4.37 -9.73
N SER A 108 3.28 -4.09 -9.31
CA SER A 108 4.26 -5.09 -8.91
C SER A 108 4.44 -5.06 -7.41
N ALA A 109 4.49 -6.22 -6.77
CA ALA A 109 4.61 -6.34 -5.33
C ALA A 109 5.82 -7.22 -4.99
N ILE A 110 6.75 -6.69 -4.19
CA ILE A 110 7.97 -7.41 -3.81
C ILE A 110 8.06 -7.62 -2.30
N ASP A 111 8.61 -8.77 -1.91
CA ASP A 111 8.96 -9.07 -0.52
C ASP A 111 10.20 -9.98 -0.50
N SER A 112 11.07 -9.78 0.49
CA SER A 112 12.24 -10.64 0.70
C SER A 112 11.87 -12.05 1.16
N THR A 113 10.66 -12.20 1.71
CA THR A 113 10.11 -13.46 2.19
C THR A 113 9.30 -14.14 1.09
N GLY A 114 9.77 -15.27 0.57
CA GLY A 114 9.12 -15.98 -0.53
C GLY A 114 7.66 -16.38 -0.28
N LYS A 115 7.27 -16.70 0.97
CA LYS A 115 5.88 -17.06 1.30
C LYS A 115 4.91 -15.88 1.12
N LYS A 116 5.35 -14.65 1.40
CA LYS A 116 4.53 -13.43 1.30
C LYS A 116 4.28 -13.05 -0.15
N SER A 117 5.33 -13.03 -0.97
CA SER A 117 5.19 -12.79 -2.41
C SER A 117 4.38 -13.87 -3.13
N ARG A 118 4.52 -15.14 -2.73
CA ARG A 118 3.65 -16.23 -3.22
C ARG A 118 2.19 -16.03 -2.83
N PHE A 119 1.90 -15.63 -1.60
CA PHE A 119 0.54 -15.31 -1.17
C PHE A 119 -0.08 -14.20 -2.02
N VAL A 120 0.65 -13.12 -2.30
CA VAL A 120 0.16 -12.05 -3.19
C VAL A 120 -0.11 -12.58 -4.61
N GLN A 121 0.78 -13.42 -5.15
CA GLN A 121 0.57 -14.02 -6.47
C GLN A 121 -0.63 -14.99 -6.50
N GLN A 122 -0.87 -15.71 -5.41
CA GLN A 122 -2.05 -16.54 -5.23
C GLN A 122 -3.32 -15.69 -5.22
N CYS A 123 -3.36 -14.60 -4.43
CA CYS A 123 -4.47 -13.65 -4.41
C CYS A 123 -4.78 -13.10 -5.81
N ALA A 124 -3.74 -12.69 -6.56
CA ALA A 124 -3.91 -12.20 -7.92
C ALA A 124 -4.57 -13.25 -8.84
N THR A 125 -4.24 -14.53 -8.65
CA THR A 125 -4.76 -15.63 -9.47
C THR A 125 -6.20 -15.99 -9.09
N GLU A 126 -6.48 -16.17 -7.81
CA GLU A 126 -7.80 -16.62 -7.31
C GLU A 126 -8.89 -15.54 -7.39
N LEU A 127 -8.48 -14.27 -7.33
CA LEU A 127 -9.37 -13.12 -7.45
C LEU A 127 -9.45 -12.57 -8.88
N GLY A 128 -8.68 -13.11 -9.83
CA GLY A 128 -8.68 -12.67 -11.23
C GLY A 128 -8.11 -11.26 -11.43
N ILE A 129 -7.14 -10.84 -10.61
CA ILE A 129 -6.52 -9.51 -10.65
C ILE A 129 -5.34 -9.54 -11.63
N GLU A 130 -5.63 -9.32 -12.92
CA GLU A 130 -4.64 -9.46 -14.00
C GLU A 130 -3.51 -8.40 -13.95
N ASN A 131 -3.77 -7.25 -13.33
CA ASN A 131 -2.84 -6.13 -13.25
C ASN A 131 -1.88 -6.20 -12.05
N LEU A 132 -1.89 -7.30 -11.28
CA LEU A 132 -1.03 -7.50 -10.09
C LEU A 132 -0.04 -8.65 -10.29
N LYS A 133 1.23 -8.43 -9.91
CA LYS A 133 2.27 -9.48 -9.90
C LYS A 133 3.07 -9.49 -8.60
N GLY A 134 3.06 -10.62 -7.89
CA GLY A 134 3.89 -10.86 -6.71
C GLY A 134 5.23 -11.48 -7.10
N LYS A 135 6.35 -10.93 -6.62
CA LYS A 135 7.69 -11.46 -6.88
C LYS A 135 8.53 -11.53 -5.61
N GLN A 136 9.21 -12.66 -5.40
CA GLN A 136 10.22 -12.75 -4.36
C GLN A 136 11.47 -12.01 -4.82
N VAL A 137 11.79 -10.90 -4.16
CA VAL A 137 12.98 -10.08 -4.46
C VAL A 137 13.50 -9.53 -3.14
N ARG A 138 14.80 -9.61 -2.90
CA ARG A 138 15.41 -8.84 -1.80
C ARG A 138 15.72 -7.44 -2.28
N ALA A 139 15.42 -6.47 -1.41
CA ALA A 139 15.79 -5.08 -1.62
C ALA A 139 17.30 -4.95 -1.97
N GLY A 140 17.61 -4.26 -3.07
CA GLY A 140 18.98 -4.07 -3.55
C GLY A 140 19.52 -5.17 -4.47
N GLU A 141 18.75 -6.22 -4.77
CA GLU A 141 19.17 -7.21 -5.78
C GLU A 141 19.27 -6.58 -7.17
N ALA A 142 20.47 -6.67 -7.77
CA ALA A 142 20.77 -6.10 -9.08
C ALA A 142 19.89 -6.67 -10.21
N SER A 143 19.29 -7.85 -10.01
CA SER A 143 18.39 -8.52 -10.95
C SER A 143 17.06 -7.79 -11.14
N PHE A 144 16.67 -6.89 -10.23
CA PHE A 144 15.39 -6.19 -10.29
C PHE A 144 15.57 -4.68 -10.49
N ARG A 145 16.19 -4.24 -11.59
CA ARG A 145 16.34 -2.81 -11.95
C ARG A 145 15.22 -2.30 -12.85
N GLN A 146 13.97 -2.47 -12.43
CA GLN A 146 12.81 -1.86 -13.08
C GLN A 146 12.42 -0.57 -12.37
N ARG A 147 12.06 0.46 -13.13
CA ARG A 147 11.56 1.74 -12.62
C ARG A 147 10.06 1.92 -12.86
N PHE A 148 9.43 2.66 -11.94
CA PHE A 148 8.00 2.80 -11.79
C PHE A 148 7.62 4.28 -11.61
N ASP A 149 6.39 4.62 -11.98
CA ASP A 149 5.87 5.98 -11.82
C ASP A 149 5.57 6.28 -10.35
N MET A 150 5.18 5.25 -9.60
CA MET A 150 4.96 5.30 -8.16
C MET A 150 5.61 4.10 -7.47
N VAL A 151 6.27 4.33 -6.35
CA VAL A 151 6.81 3.30 -5.48
C VAL A 151 6.25 3.51 -4.09
N THR A 152 5.62 2.50 -3.51
CA THR A 152 5.07 2.52 -2.16
C THR A 152 5.94 1.73 -1.19
N ALA A 153 6.03 2.19 0.05
CA ALA A 153 6.65 1.45 1.15
C ALA A 153 5.82 1.62 2.43
N LYS A 154 5.22 0.54 2.90
CA LYS A 154 4.44 0.49 4.15
C LYS A 154 5.11 -0.44 5.15
N ALA A 155 5.44 0.07 6.34
CA ALA A 155 6.09 -0.70 7.41
C ALA A 155 7.43 -1.39 7.01
N VAL A 156 8.20 -0.80 6.08
CA VAL A 156 9.47 -1.35 5.58
C VAL A 156 10.69 -0.91 6.40
N GLY A 157 10.54 0.11 7.25
CA GLY A 157 11.60 0.62 8.12
C GLY A 157 11.62 2.15 8.18
N THR A 158 12.81 2.71 8.37
CA THR A 158 13.02 4.16 8.42
C THR A 158 12.84 4.81 7.05
N LEU A 159 12.60 6.12 7.00
CA LEU A 159 12.62 6.89 5.75
C LEU A 159 13.93 6.67 4.96
N GLN A 160 15.06 6.66 5.65
CA GLN A 160 16.37 6.39 5.05
C GLN A 160 16.40 5.06 4.31
N ASN A 161 15.96 3.97 4.97
CA ASN A 161 15.94 2.66 4.34
C ASN A 161 15.01 2.63 3.12
N CYS A 162 13.83 3.27 3.22
CA CYS A 162 12.89 3.31 2.10
C CYS A 162 13.50 4.02 0.88
N ILE A 163 14.16 5.17 1.09
CA ILE A 163 14.80 5.94 0.00
C ILE A 163 15.95 5.16 -0.64
N GLN A 164 16.80 4.52 0.17
CA GLN A 164 17.93 3.71 -0.33
C GLN A 164 17.48 2.58 -1.25
N ILE A 165 16.37 1.93 -0.93
CA ILE A 165 15.80 0.86 -1.75
C ILE A 165 15.15 1.47 -2.99
N ALA A 166 14.29 2.47 -2.81
CA ALA A 166 13.47 3.06 -3.86
C ALA A 166 14.26 3.79 -4.95
N GLN A 167 15.49 4.29 -4.67
CA GLN A 167 16.29 5.03 -5.67
C GLN A 167 16.48 4.30 -7.01
N TRP A 168 16.49 2.97 -6.97
CA TRP A 168 16.67 2.11 -8.13
C TRP A 168 15.36 1.86 -8.90
N HIS A 169 14.22 2.19 -8.29
CA HIS A 169 12.90 1.79 -8.74
C HIS A 169 11.96 2.96 -9.07
N VAL A 170 12.33 4.21 -8.80
CA VAL A 170 11.51 5.37 -9.16
C VAL A 170 11.99 5.96 -10.48
N ASN A 171 11.06 6.23 -11.41
CA ASN A 171 11.32 6.99 -12.63
C ASN A 171 11.72 8.42 -12.29
N VAL A 172 12.56 9.09 -13.09
CA VAL A 172 12.68 10.55 -12.96
C VAL A 172 11.31 11.18 -13.25
N GLY A 173 10.84 12.06 -12.37
CA GLY A 173 9.47 12.59 -12.32
C GLY A 173 8.46 11.72 -11.58
N GLY A 174 8.81 10.47 -11.26
CA GLY A 174 7.99 9.56 -10.46
C GLY A 174 8.14 9.80 -8.96
N HIS A 175 7.30 9.11 -8.18
CA HIS A 175 7.13 9.35 -6.75
C HIS A 175 7.47 8.13 -5.89
N LEU A 176 8.14 8.37 -4.78
CA LEU A 176 8.21 7.46 -3.64
C LEU A 176 7.20 7.93 -2.59
N ILE A 177 6.31 7.03 -2.17
CA ILE A 177 5.29 7.27 -1.16
C ILE A 177 5.56 6.35 0.03
N VAL A 178 5.90 6.95 1.18
CA VAL A 178 6.18 6.19 2.40
C VAL A 178 5.06 6.43 3.40
N PHE A 179 4.46 5.34 3.88
CA PHE A 179 3.42 5.38 4.92
C PHE A 179 4.06 5.56 6.29
N LYS A 180 3.59 6.55 7.05
CA LYS A 180 4.03 6.83 8.41
C LYS A 180 2.85 7.17 9.32
N ALA A 181 3.03 6.97 10.62
CA ALA A 181 2.15 7.58 11.60
C ALA A 181 2.48 9.08 11.69
N ARG A 182 1.50 9.89 12.09
CA ARG A 182 1.75 11.31 12.37
C ARG A 182 2.79 11.47 13.48
N GLY A 183 3.56 12.55 13.41
CA GLY A 183 4.59 12.85 14.40
C GLY A 183 5.88 12.05 14.24
N LEU A 184 6.40 11.93 13.00
CA LEU A 184 7.76 11.44 12.76
C LEU A 184 8.78 12.19 13.62
N SER A 185 9.71 11.47 14.25
CA SER A 185 10.76 12.09 15.06
C SER A 185 11.66 13.01 14.23
N ASP A 186 12.12 14.11 14.82
CA ASP A 186 13.07 15.04 14.17
C ASP A 186 14.31 14.34 13.62
N ALA A 187 14.79 13.30 14.32
CA ALA A 187 15.94 12.52 13.91
C ALA A 187 15.66 11.75 12.60
N GLU A 188 14.50 11.10 12.50
CA GLU A 188 14.12 10.38 11.29
C GLU A 188 13.83 11.33 10.12
N GLN A 189 13.20 12.48 10.38
CA GLN A 189 12.97 13.50 9.35
C GLN A 189 14.29 14.02 8.78
N LYS A 190 15.23 14.41 9.65
CA LYS A 190 16.56 14.90 9.24
C LYS A 190 17.32 13.86 8.42
N GLN A 191 17.32 12.61 8.86
CA GLN A 191 18.00 11.54 8.12
C GLN A 191 17.32 11.27 6.77
N GLY A 192 15.99 11.35 6.70
CA GLY A 192 15.23 11.25 5.46
C GLY A 192 15.58 12.33 4.45
N VAL A 193 15.71 13.60 4.88
CA VAL A 193 16.13 14.71 4.02
C VAL A 193 17.52 14.49 3.44
N ILE A 194 18.50 14.16 4.29
CA ILE A 194 19.88 13.89 3.85
C ILE A 194 19.92 12.75 2.82
N GLU A 195 19.21 11.66 3.09
CA GLU A 195 19.18 10.52 2.18
C GLU A 195 18.47 10.84 0.86
N ALA A 196 17.40 11.64 0.91
CA ALA A 196 16.68 12.09 -0.27
C ALA A 196 17.62 12.91 -1.18
N GLU A 197 18.36 13.88 -0.63
CA GLU A 197 19.32 14.69 -1.38
C GLU A 197 20.41 13.84 -2.04
N ASN A 198 21.01 12.91 -1.28
CA ASN A 198 22.04 11.97 -1.77
C ASN A 198 21.56 11.15 -2.97
N HIS A 199 20.26 10.86 -3.03
CA HIS A 199 19.65 10.01 -4.05
C HIS A 199 18.74 10.78 -5.01
N ARG A 200 18.87 12.11 -5.09
CA ARG A 200 18.13 12.98 -6.03
C ARG A 200 16.62 12.85 -5.90
N PHE A 201 16.14 12.74 -4.68
CA PHE A 201 14.74 12.89 -4.31
C PHE A 201 14.50 14.26 -3.70
N GLN A 202 13.34 14.83 -3.98
CA GLN A 202 12.85 16.06 -3.38
C GLN A 202 11.57 15.75 -2.63
N LEU A 203 11.46 16.18 -1.37
CA LEU A 203 10.19 16.12 -0.64
C LEU A 203 9.20 17.07 -1.32
N VAL A 204 8.09 16.53 -1.81
CA VAL A 204 7.06 17.31 -2.50
C VAL A 204 5.77 17.43 -1.69
N ASP A 205 5.54 16.50 -0.76
CA ASP A 205 4.35 16.55 0.08
C ASP A 205 4.52 15.78 1.40
N VAL A 206 3.81 16.24 2.42
CA VAL A 206 3.54 15.54 3.68
C VAL A 206 2.03 15.58 3.87
N CYS A 207 1.37 14.55 3.34
CA CYS A 207 -0.08 14.47 3.30
C CYS A 207 -0.59 13.78 4.57
N ASP A 208 -1.07 14.57 5.52
CA ASP A 208 -1.80 14.07 6.70
C ASP A 208 -3.22 13.65 6.27
N TYR A 209 -3.66 12.47 6.72
CA TYR A 209 -5.02 11.99 6.47
C TYR A 209 -5.60 11.24 7.67
N GLY A 210 -6.91 11.39 7.84
CA GLY A 210 -7.70 10.74 8.88
C GLY A 210 -8.61 9.68 8.29
N ILE A 211 -8.67 8.50 8.91
CA ILE A 211 -9.60 7.43 8.53
C ILE A 211 -10.54 7.14 9.70
N PRO A 212 -11.86 7.37 9.55
CA PRO A 212 -12.84 6.99 10.56
C PRO A 212 -12.77 5.48 10.85
N ALA A 213 -12.61 5.11 12.12
CA ALA A 213 -12.49 3.73 12.58
C ALA A 213 -13.28 3.51 13.87
N GLY A 214 -14.60 3.38 13.72
CA GLY A 214 -15.52 3.36 14.86
C GLY A 214 -15.59 4.75 15.49
N ASP A 215 -15.36 4.82 16.81
CA ASP A 215 -15.37 6.07 17.57
C ASP A 215 -14.03 6.84 17.51
N GLU A 216 -13.02 6.26 16.85
CA GLU A 216 -11.69 6.84 16.71
C GLU A 216 -11.42 7.30 15.26
N VAL A 217 -10.44 8.18 15.09
CA VAL A 217 -9.87 8.52 13.78
C VAL A 217 -8.44 8.04 13.75
N LEU A 218 -8.10 7.22 12.75
CA LEU A 218 -6.72 6.80 12.50
C LEU A 218 -5.99 7.93 11.81
N GLU A 219 -4.93 8.41 12.45
CA GLU A 219 -4.19 9.60 12.07
C GLU A 219 -2.84 9.19 11.48
N HIS A 220 -2.74 9.18 10.17
CA HIS A 220 -1.54 8.77 9.42
C HIS A 220 -1.06 9.88 8.50
N CYS A 221 0.12 9.70 7.93
CA CYS A 221 0.61 10.57 6.87
C CYS A 221 1.36 9.81 5.78
N LEU A 222 1.29 10.34 4.56
CA LEU A 222 2.16 9.97 3.46
C LEU A 222 3.32 10.96 3.38
N ILE A 223 4.55 10.45 3.38
CA ILE A 223 5.73 11.24 3.03
C ILE A 223 6.02 10.98 1.56
N VAL A 224 5.89 12.03 0.75
CA VAL A 224 5.97 11.92 -0.71
C VAL A 224 7.22 12.60 -1.21
N TYR A 225 8.08 11.81 -1.85
CA TYR A 225 9.27 12.31 -2.55
C TYR A 225 9.11 12.16 -4.06
N GLN A 226 9.50 13.17 -4.83
CA GLN A 226 9.65 13.06 -6.28
C GLN A 226 11.13 12.83 -6.65
N LYS A 227 11.40 11.91 -7.57
CA LYS A 227 12.75 11.66 -8.10
C LYS A 227 13.08 12.72 -9.16
N VAL A 228 14.04 13.60 -8.88
CA VAL A 228 14.37 14.76 -9.74
C VAL A 228 15.59 14.52 -10.66
N GLY A 229 16.35 13.44 -10.44
CA GLY A 229 17.52 13.11 -11.25
C GLY A 229 17.86 11.62 -11.21
N ARG A 230 18.74 11.18 -12.12
CA ARG A 230 19.24 9.80 -12.12
C ARG A 230 20.12 9.53 -10.90
#